data_AF-A0A928VR95-F1
#
_entry.id   AF-A0A928VR95-F1
#
_cell.length_a   1.000
_cell.length_b   1.000
_cell.length_c   1.000
_cell.angle_alpha   90.00
_cell.angle_beta   90.00
_cell.angle_gamma   90.00
#
_symmetry.space_group_name_H-M   'P 1'
#
loop_
_entity.id
_entity.type
_entity.pdbx_description
1 polymer ?
#
loop_
_entity_poly.entity_id
_entity_poly.type
_entity_poly.pdbx_seq_one_letter_code
_entity_poly.pdbx_strand_id
1 'polypeptide(L)'
;MNKSSRTKITLASLLVLYLFGYAVARLSLFHTVENYAGGKGGTRQDYIAKKDRPAGKGWEYQLFLPAIKLEEGISYFFNNLL
;
A
#
# COMPACT_ATOMS: atom_id res chain seq x y z
N MET A 1 20.20 5.02 -27.72
CA MET A 1 19.50 4.49 -26.52
C MET A 1 19.24 2.99 -26.68
N ASN A 2 20.01 2.15 -25.96
CA ASN A 2 19.94 0.68 -26.04
C ASN A 2 18.56 0.14 -25.62
N LYS A 3 18.13 -0.97 -26.21
CA LYS A 3 16.83 -1.61 -25.92
C LYS A 3 16.65 -1.90 -24.43
N SER A 4 17.70 -2.38 -23.77
CA SER A 4 17.74 -2.60 -22.31
C SER A 4 17.51 -1.31 -21.51
N SER A 5 18.11 -0.19 -21.92
CA SER A 5 17.92 1.11 -21.27
C SER A 5 16.47 1.59 -21.36
N ARG A 6 15.82 1.37 -22.52
CA ARG A 6 14.40 1.72 -22.71
C ARG A 6 13.50 0.92 -21.79
N THR A 7 13.70 -0.40 -21.71
CA THR A 7 12.92 -1.26 -20.82
C THR A 7 13.08 -0.85 -19.35
N LYS A 8 14.30 -0.54 -18.90
CA LYS A 8 14.55 -0.06 -17.54
C LYS A 8 13.83 1.25 -17.26
N ILE A 9 13.90 2.21 -18.18
CA ILE A 9 13.20 3.50 -18.05
C ILE A 9 11.69 3.28 -18.01
N THR A 10 11.13 2.46 -18.91
CA THR A 10 9.70 2.16 -18.93
C THR A 10 9.25 1.52 -17.61
N LEU A 11 9.99 0.55 -17.09
CA LEU A 11 9.67 -0.07 -15.81
C LEU A 11 9.72 0.93 -14.66
N ALA A 12 10.73 1.81 -14.64
CA ALA A 12 10.84 2.87 -13.64
C ALA A 12 9.66 3.84 -13.73
N SER A 13 9.27 4.25 -14.94
CA SER A 13 8.11 5.12 -15.15
C SER A 13 6.80 4.46 -14.70
N LEU A 14 6.60 3.17 -15.00
CA LEU A 14 5.43 2.43 -14.54
C LEU A 14 5.39 2.30 -13.02
N LEU A 15 6.53 2.05 -12.38
CA LEU A 15 6.63 1.99 -10.93
C LEU A 15 6.30 3.34 -10.29
N VAL A 16 6.82 4.44 -10.83
CA VAL A 16 6.51 5.79 -10.35
C VAL A 16 5.02 6.10 -10.49
N LEU A 17 4.43 5.79 -11.65
CA LEU A 17 2.99 5.97 -11.86
C LEU A 17 2.15 5.13 -10.89
N TYR A 18 2.56 3.89 -10.63
CA TYR A 18 1.90 3.01 -9.67
C TYR A 18 1.96 3.58 -8.26
N LEU A 19 3.14 4.03 -7.80
CA LEU A 19 3.31 4.63 -6.47
C LEU A 19 2.55 5.96 -6.35
N PHE A 20 2.52 6.76 -7.41
CA PHE A 20 1.73 7.99 -7.44
C PHE A 20 0.23 7.69 -7.36
N GLY A 21 -0.26 6.71 -8.10
CA GLY A 21 -1.64 6.22 -8.01
C GLY A 21 -1.97 5.71 -6.61
N TYR A 22 -1.04 5.01 -5.97
CA TYR A 22 -1.18 4.59 -4.58
C TYR A 22 -1.32 5.79 -3.63
N ALA A 23 -0.46 6.80 -3.76
CA ALA A 23 -0.50 8.00 -2.92
C ALA A 23 -1.83 8.77 -3.08
N VAL A 24 -2.38 8.85 -4.30
CA VAL A 24 -3.70 9.45 -4.51
C VAL A 24 -4.80 8.59 -3.90
N ALA A 25 -4.80 7.28 -4.12
CA ALA A 25 -5.76 6.34 -3.53
C ALA A 25 -5.72 6.36 -2.01
N ARG A 26 -4.53 6.55 -1.44
CA ARG A 26 -4.29 6.70 -0.01
C ARG A 26 -5.05 7.88 0.60
N LEU A 27 -5.07 9.01 -0.11
CA LEU A 27 -5.72 10.22 0.37
C LEU A 27 -7.22 10.25 0.09
N SER A 28 -7.68 9.53 -0.94
CA SER A 28 -9.04 9.69 -1.49
C SER A 28 -9.95 8.47 -1.36
N LEU A 29 -9.40 7.25 -1.28
CA LEU A 29 -10.14 5.99 -1.31
C LEU A 29 -9.96 5.17 -0.03
N PHE A 30 -8.73 5.12 0.50
CA PHE A 30 -8.47 4.37 1.73
C PHE A 30 -8.90 5.20 2.93
N HIS A 31 -10.07 4.88 3.47
CA HIS A 31 -10.64 5.55 4.63
C HIS A 31 -10.40 4.70 5.87
N THR A 32 -9.59 5.21 6.80
CA THR A 32 -9.35 4.65 8.15
C THR A 32 -8.60 3.30 8.18
N VAL A 33 -7.64 3.24 9.10
CA VAL A 33 -6.99 2.01 9.54
C VAL A 33 -7.83 1.45 10.68
N GLU A 34 -8.44 0.28 10.50
CA GLU A 34 -8.97 -0.44 11.64
C GLU A 34 -7.82 -1.14 12.35
N ASN A 35 -7.62 -0.77 13.62
CA ASN A 35 -6.72 -1.43 14.53
C ASN A 35 -7.48 -2.60 15.17
N TYR A 36 -7.28 -3.81 14.64
CA TYR A 36 -7.81 -4.99 15.31
C TYR A 36 -6.93 -5.31 16.51
N ALA A 37 -7.55 -5.54 17.67
CA ALA A 37 -6.88 -6.18 18.80
C ALA A 37 -6.49 -7.60 18.38
N GLY A 38 -5.29 -7.73 17.81
CA GLY A 38 -4.78 -9.00 17.36
C GLY A 38 -4.57 -9.91 18.57
N GLY A 39 -5.29 -11.02 18.62
CA GLY A 39 -4.97 -12.09 19.55
C GLY A 39 -3.54 -12.58 19.28
N LYS A 40 -2.66 -12.48 20.28
CA LYS A 40 -1.25 -12.95 20.31
C LYS A 40 -0.28 -12.43 19.22
N GLY A 41 -0.75 -11.72 18.19
CA GLY A 41 0.08 -11.01 17.21
C GLY A 41 -0.33 -9.55 17.19
N GLY A 42 0.63 -8.63 17.08
CA GLY A 42 0.41 -7.18 17.23
C GLY A 42 -0.74 -6.61 16.39
N THR A 43 -1.16 -5.40 16.78
CA THR A 43 -2.27 -4.66 16.16
C THR A 43 -2.17 -4.68 14.64
N ARG A 44 -3.03 -5.45 13.98
CA ARG A 44 -3.08 -5.48 12.52
C ARG A 44 -3.82 -4.24 12.05
N GLN A 45 -3.13 -3.42 11.27
CA GLN A 45 -3.66 -2.22 10.62
C GLN A 45 -4.22 -2.62 9.26
N ASP A 46 -5.54 -2.75 9.12
CA ASP A 46 -6.17 -3.04 7.83
C ASP A 46 -6.88 -1.80 7.27
N TYR A 47 -6.75 -1.58 5.95
CA TYR A 47 -7.35 -0.44 5.24
C TYR A 47 -8.72 -0.79 4.68
N ILE A 48 -9.65 0.17 4.75
CA ILE A 48 -10.97 0.09 4.13
C ILE A 48 -10.96 0.95 2.86
N ALA A 49 -11.22 0.34 1.70
CA ALA A 49 -11.29 1.07 0.42
C ALA A 49 -12.64 1.76 0.17
N LYS A 50 -13.71 1.36 0.89
CA LYS A 50 -15.06 1.95 0.80
C LYS A 50 -15.75 1.89 2.15
N LYS A 51 -16.36 3.00 2.58
CA LYS A 51 -16.96 3.18 3.91
C LYS A 51 -17.92 2.05 4.34
N ASP A 52 -18.65 1.46 3.41
CA ASP A 52 -19.66 0.42 3.69
C ASP A 52 -19.16 -1.01 3.38
N ARG A 53 -17.84 -1.22 3.27
CA ARG A 53 -17.25 -2.53 2.95
C ARG A 53 -16.29 -3.01 4.04
N PRO A 54 -16.15 -4.33 4.23
CA PRO A 54 -15.16 -4.87 5.14
C PRO A 54 -13.74 -4.45 4.76
N ALA A 55 -12.86 -4.34 5.75
CA ALA A 55 -11.44 -4.07 5.53
C ALA A 55 -10.82 -5.10 4.56
N GLY A 56 -9.91 -4.63 3.71
CA GLY A 56 -9.27 -5.45 2.69
C GLY A 56 -10.17 -5.89 1.53
N LYS A 57 -11.40 -5.35 1.41
CA LYS A 57 -12.30 -5.60 0.27
C LYS A 57 -12.22 -4.47 -0.75
N GLY A 58 -12.29 -4.84 -2.03
CA GLY A 58 -12.21 -3.90 -3.16
C GLY A 58 -11.02 -4.23 -4.06
N TRP A 59 -11.18 -3.99 -5.36
CA TRP A 59 -10.10 -4.23 -6.32
C TRP A 59 -8.97 -3.23 -6.12
N GLU A 60 -9.29 -2.03 -5.61
CA GLU A 60 -8.35 -0.98 -5.27
C GLU A 60 -7.37 -1.45 -4.18
N TYR A 61 -7.90 -2.10 -3.14
CA TYR A 61 -7.08 -2.70 -2.08
C TYR A 61 -6.18 -3.81 -2.62
N GLN A 62 -6.70 -4.69 -3.48
CA GLN A 62 -5.92 -5.77 -4.09
C GLN A 62 -4.81 -5.24 -5.01
N LEU A 63 -5.12 -4.21 -5.80
CA LEU A 63 -4.18 -3.56 -6.69
C LEU A 63 -3.01 -2.94 -5.92
N PHE A 64 -3.31 -2.27 -4.80
CA PHE A 64 -2.31 -1.56 -4.01
C PHE A 64 -1.74 -2.35 -2.82
N LEU A 65 -2.16 -3.60 -2.62
CA LEU A 65 -1.69 -4.44 -1.51
C LEU A 65 -0.15 -4.50 -1.39
N PRO A 66 0.62 -4.62 -2.49
CA PRO A 66 2.08 -4.59 -2.38
C PRO A 66 2.62 -3.28 -1.80
N ALA A 67 2.03 -2.13 -2.18
CA ALA A 67 2.45 -0.82 -1.67
C ALA A 67 2.04 -0.64 -0.20
N ILE A 68 0.84 -1.08 0.15
CA ILE A 68 0.31 -1.11 1.51
C ILE A 68 1.23 -1.90 2.44
N LYS A 69 1.62 -3.13 2.04
CA LYS A 69 2.50 -3.99 2.85
C LYS A 69 3.89 -3.41 3.00
N LEU A 70 4.40 -2.75 1.96
CA LEU A 70 5.68 -2.06 2.02
C LEU A 70 5.63 -0.87 2.99
N GLU A 71 4.56 -0.08 2.97
CA GLU A 71 4.33 0.99 3.95
C GLU A 71 4.26 0.45 5.38
N GLU A 72 3.44 -0.59 5.62
CA GLU A 72 3.34 -1.26 6.93
C GLU A 72 4.70 -1.75 7.43
N GLY A 73 5.50 -2.38 6.55
CA GLY A 73 6.84 -2.87 6.89
C GLY A 73 7.82 -1.76 7.24
N ILE A 74 7.76 -0.63 6.51
CA ILE A 74 8.58 0.55 6.81
C ILE A 74 8.17 1.15 8.15
N SER A 75 6.87 1.35 8.40
CA SER A 75 6.39 1.86 9.68
C SER A 75 6.76 0.95 10.84
N TYR A 76 6.60 -0.37 10.67
CA TYR A 76 7.02 -1.35 11.68
C TYR A 76 8.52 -1.28 11.96
N PHE A 77 9.35 -1.19 10.92
CA PHE A 77 10.79 -1.03 11.08
C PHE A 77 11.13 0.21 11.90
N PHE A 78 10.60 1.37 11.55
CA PHE A 78 10.86 2.62 12.28
C PHE A 78 10.32 2.60 13.71
N ASN A 79 9.17 1.99 13.94
CA ASN A 79 8.57 1.88 15.28
C ASN A 79 9.30 0.91 16.22
N ASN A 80 10.12 -0.02 15.68
CA ASN A 80 10.90 -0.97 16.48
C ASN A 80 12.39 -0.63 16.56
N LEU A 81 12.86 0.33 15.77
CA LEU A 81 14.26 0.78 15.78
C LEU A 81 14.48 1.98 16.72
N LEU A 82 13.41 2.69 17.09
CA LEU A 82 13.35 3.80 18.06
C LEU A 82 12.79 3.29 19.39
#